data_AF-A0A4Q1C6Y8-F1
#
_entry.id   AF-A0A4Q1C6Y8-F1
#
_cell.length_a   1.000
_cell.length_b   1.000
_cell.length_c   1.000
_cell.angle_alpha   90.00
_cell.angle_beta   90.00
_cell.angle_gamma   90.00
#
_symmetry.space_group_name_H-M   'P 1'
#
loop_
_entity.id
_entity.type
_entity.pdbx_description
1 polymer ?
#
loop_
_entity_poly.entity_id
_entity_poly.type
_entity_poly.pdbx_seq_one_letter_code
_entity_poly.pdbx_strand_id
1 'polypeptide(L)'
;MTVRTFIGGRTPTLAGLCRSDRHRDFASHLFALLVFFVAIPALAPAEVLRWTTYDLTSPEPFTPERGYGYELGTARNTEGRPWYFSIAVDEGNWLVEVTLGGAAAGDTTVKAESRRLMLESVKTAPGEQVRRQFIVNVRNASVPAPEKNAPGGSAVVLNDREQGSFTWDTKLTLEFGGPAPQVHSVSVAKVHTPTIFLLGDSTVTDQRWEDGASWGQMLSRFFKPAIAMANHAESGETLKSFVTGLRFAKVLSQLKEGDWVFLQFGHNDQKKNWPQTYVEAGTTYRAWLRAYLAEIRLRGATPVLVTSPQRRNFTPDGIIRNTHGDYPAAVRAVAAEEQVALVDLEAASRALYEGLGPEKSPLAFSNGGKDATHHNNYGAYQLAQAVAQGIRATPSLTKLAAFLADDFPGYDPAKPDDPTTFTLPASPQRSDLRPRGN
;
A
#
# COMPACT_ATOMS: atom_id res chain seq x y z
N MET A 1 -19.23 -33.45 51.54
CA MET A 1 -20.12 -34.03 52.57
C MET A 1 -19.47 -33.77 53.92
N THR A 2 -20.09 -33.15 54.94
CA THR A 2 -21.44 -32.56 55.14
C THR A 2 -21.29 -31.58 56.34
N VAL A 3 -21.50 -30.25 56.26
CA VAL A 3 -22.78 -29.49 56.36
C VAL A 3 -23.47 -29.74 57.73
N ARG A 4 -23.84 -28.80 58.63
CA ARG A 4 -23.87 -27.31 58.77
C ARG A 4 -23.65 -26.96 60.29
N THR A 5 -23.18 -25.79 60.75
CA THR A 5 -23.91 -24.50 61.01
C THR A 5 -25.26 -24.65 61.76
N PHE A 6 -25.68 -23.83 62.74
CA PHE A 6 -25.49 -22.37 62.94
C PHE A 6 -25.69 -21.89 64.40
N ILE A 7 -24.83 -20.99 64.88
CA ILE A 7 -25.03 -19.80 65.79
C ILE A 7 -23.84 -18.85 65.46
N GLY A 8 -23.86 -17.51 65.53
CA GLY A 8 -24.90 -16.50 65.80
C GLY A 8 -24.32 -15.28 66.56
N GLY A 9 -24.53 -14.03 66.09
CA GLY A 9 -23.92 -12.82 66.69
C GLY A 9 -24.51 -11.47 66.20
N ARG A 10 -24.26 -10.38 66.92
CA ARG A 10 -24.91 -9.04 66.86
C ARG A 10 -23.83 -7.94 67.12
N THR A 11 -23.93 -6.62 66.90
CA THR A 11 -24.86 -5.58 66.33
C THR A 11 -24.09 -4.22 66.35
N PRO A 12 -24.59 -3.04 65.89
CA PRO A 12 -25.68 -2.67 64.95
C PRO A 12 -25.23 -1.60 63.88
N THR A 13 -26.19 -1.02 63.13
CA THR A 13 -26.01 0.19 62.28
C THR A 13 -27.14 1.22 62.47
N LEU A 14 -27.00 2.41 61.84
CA LEU A 14 -27.73 3.66 62.11
C LEU A 14 -29.26 3.68 61.87
N ALA A 15 -29.94 4.49 62.69
CA ALA A 15 -31.11 5.33 62.36
C ALA A 15 -31.24 6.44 63.44
N GLY A 16 -31.89 7.60 63.25
CA GLY A 16 -32.46 8.23 62.05
C GLY A 16 -33.38 9.43 62.39
N LEU A 17 -33.26 10.52 61.62
CA LEU A 17 -34.19 11.68 61.46
C LEU A 17 -34.85 12.38 62.68
N CYS A 18 -34.68 13.71 62.74
CA CYS A 18 -35.83 14.64 62.76
C CYS A 18 -35.48 15.97 62.04
N ARG A 19 -36.43 16.92 61.92
CA ARG A 19 -36.38 18.07 60.98
C ARG A 19 -36.58 19.44 61.63
N SER A 20 -36.28 20.49 60.84
CA SER A 20 -36.76 21.89 60.92
C SER A 20 -36.03 22.84 61.90
N ASP A 21 -35.85 24.15 61.62
CA ASP A 21 -36.28 24.92 60.43
C ASP A 21 -35.38 26.14 60.06
N ARG A 22 -35.62 26.65 58.84
CA ARG A 22 -35.11 27.84 58.11
C ARG A 22 -34.45 28.99 58.91
N HIS A 23 -33.31 29.49 58.40
CA HIS A 23 -33.14 30.78 57.68
C HIS A 23 -31.64 31.03 57.38
N ARG A 24 -31.09 30.62 56.22
CA ARG A 24 -30.94 31.41 54.95
C ARG A 24 -30.11 32.71 55.05
N ASP A 25 -28.78 32.56 55.01
CA ASP A 25 -27.86 33.58 54.48
C ASP A 25 -27.92 33.64 52.94
N PHE A 26 -27.55 34.79 52.37
CA PHE A 26 -27.49 35.04 50.92
C PHE A 26 -26.02 35.17 50.46
N ALA A 27 -25.48 34.13 49.83
CA ALA A 27 -24.15 34.15 49.22
C ALA A 27 -24.22 33.83 47.71
N SER A 28 -23.82 34.81 46.90
CA SER A 28 -24.05 34.87 45.45
C SER A 28 -23.44 33.69 44.67
N HIS A 29 -24.28 32.76 44.20
CA HIS A 29 -23.87 31.75 43.24
C HIS A 29 -23.91 32.34 41.82
N LEU A 30 -22.77 32.88 41.37
CA LEU A 30 -22.61 33.34 40.00
C LEU A 30 -22.46 32.14 39.06
N PHE A 31 -23.57 31.68 38.49
CA PHE A 31 -23.56 30.65 37.45
C PHE A 31 -22.92 31.21 36.19
N ALA A 32 -21.61 30.96 36.02
CA ALA A 32 -20.89 31.28 34.79
C ALA A 32 -21.40 30.37 33.66
N LEU A 33 -22.35 30.88 32.87
CA LEU A 33 -22.92 30.17 31.73
C LEU A 33 -21.85 30.07 30.63
N LEU A 34 -21.06 28.99 30.65
CA LEU A 34 -20.04 28.75 29.65
C LEU A 34 -20.70 28.40 28.31
N VAL A 35 -21.04 29.44 27.53
CA VAL A 35 -21.55 29.29 26.16
C VAL A 35 -20.42 28.72 25.31
N PHE A 36 -20.41 27.40 25.17
CA PHE A 36 -19.68 26.75 24.09
C PHE A 36 -20.27 27.24 22.78
N PHE A 37 -19.58 28.19 22.15
CA PHE A 37 -19.71 28.40 20.72
C PHE A 37 -19.28 27.10 20.04
N VAL A 38 -20.26 26.25 19.71
CA VAL A 38 -20.11 25.24 18.69
C VAL A 38 -19.85 26.01 17.40
N ALA A 39 -18.58 26.21 17.08
CA ALA A 39 -18.15 26.66 15.79
C ALA A 39 -18.63 25.61 14.78
N ILE A 40 -19.78 25.87 14.16
CA ILE A 40 -20.25 25.08 13.03
C ILE A 40 -19.10 25.15 12.01
N PRO A 41 -18.44 24.02 11.68
CA PRO A 41 -17.35 24.07 10.71
C PRO A 41 -17.95 24.58 9.41
N ALA A 42 -17.52 25.76 8.99
CA ALA A 42 -17.88 26.27 7.68
C ALA A 42 -17.45 25.20 6.67
N LEU A 43 -18.40 24.67 5.89
CA LEU A 43 -18.07 23.70 4.85
C LEU A 43 -16.98 24.33 3.98
N ALA A 44 -15.81 23.71 3.95
CA ALA A 44 -14.80 24.04 2.96
C ALA A 44 -15.48 23.94 1.58
N PRO A 45 -15.34 24.94 0.71
CA PRO A 45 -15.95 24.88 -0.61
C PRO A 45 -15.43 23.63 -1.32
N ALA A 46 -16.35 22.81 -1.84
CA ALA A 46 -16.00 21.53 -2.46
C ALA A 46 -14.93 21.76 -3.54
N GLU A 47 -13.85 20.98 -3.48
CA GLU A 47 -12.68 21.19 -4.35
C GLU A 47 -13.09 21.03 -5.82
N VAL A 48 -13.06 22.14 -6.57
CA VAL A 48 -13.52 22.17 -7.96
C VAL A 48 -12.44 21.52 -8.84
N LEU A 49 -12.59 20.22 -9.05
CA LEU A 49 -11.68 19.40 -9.86
C LEU A 49 -11.52 19.99 -11.26
N ARG A 50 -10.29 20.43 -11.57
CA ARG A 50 -9.91 20.92 -12.90
C ARG A 50 -9.41 19.75 -13.72
N TRP A 51 -10.29 19.20 -14.54
CA TRP A 51 -9.99 18.11 -15.46
C TRP A 51 -9.34 18.60 -16.75
N THR A 52 -8.27 17.95 -17.16
CA THR A 52 -7.74 18.02 -18.53
C THR A 52 -7.97 16.66 -19.20
N THR A 53 -8.64 16.65 -20.36
CA THR A 53 -8.96 15.43 -21.12
C THR A 53 -8.10 15.31 -22.37
N TYR A 54 -7.55 14.12 -22.59
CA TYR A 54 -6.74 13.74 -23.73
C TYR A 54 -7.48 12.69 -24.56
N ASP A 55 -7.67 12.96 -25.84
CA ASP A 55 -8.16 11.98 -26.82
C ASP A 55 -7.00 11.05 -27.22
N LEU A 56 -7.24 9.74 -27.10
CA LEU A 56 -6.25 8.69 -27.36
C LEU A 56 -6.41 8.07 -28.75
N THR A 57 -7.38 8.51 -29.55
CA THR A 57 -7.61 7.96 -30.89
C THR A 57 -6.47 8.27 -31.88
N SER A 58 -5.89 9.47 -31.81
CA SER A 58 -4.81 9.94 -32.70
C SER A 58 -3.73 10.86 -32.06
N PRO A 59 -3.23 10.66 -30.83
CA PRO A 59 -2.12 11.46 -30.30
C PRO A 59 -0.75 11.08 -30.91
N GLU A 60 0.18 12.00 -30.82
CA GLU A 60 1.58 11.86 -31.27
C GLU A 60 2.48 11.23 -30.18
N PRO A 61 3.72 10.79 -30.51
CA PRO A 61 4.73 10.41 -29.53
C PRO A 61 5.03 11.54 -28.53
N PHE A 62 5.27 11.20 -27.25
CA PHE A 62 5.52 12.16 -26.18
C PHE A 62 6.70 13.08 -26.48
N THR A 63 6.52 14.38 -26.26
CA THR A 63 7.64 15.34 -26.18
C THR A 63 7.45 16.27 -24.97
N PRO A 64 8.53 16.75 -24.33
CA PRO A 64 8.44 17.66 -23.19
C PRO A 64 7.66 18.94 -23.49
N GLU A 65 7.74 19.45 -24.72
CA GLU A 65 7.13 20.70 -25.16
C GLU A 65 5.61 20.58 -25.34
N ARG A 66 5.11 19.39 -25.74
CA ARG A 66 3.68 19.10 -25.76
C ARG A 66 3.15 18.72 -24.38
N GLY A 67 4.00 18.15 -23.53
CA GLY A 67 3.64 17.64 -22.21
C GLY A 67 2.72 16.41 -22.23
N TYR A 68 2.47 15.78 -23.38
CA TYR A 68 1.78 14.49 -23.46
C TYR A 68 2.07 13.76 -24.78
N GLY A 69 1.80 12.46 -24.80
CA GLY A 69 1.87 11.61 -26.00
C GLY A 69 2.17 10.15 -25.71
N TYR A 70 2.33 9.35 -26.76
CA TYR A 70 2.71 7.95 -26.63
C TYR A 70 4.16 7.75 -26.21
N GLU A 71 4.40 6.73 -25.39
CA GLU A 71 5.72 6.35 -24.89
C GLU A 71 6.28 5.09 -25.58
N LEU A 72 7.60 4.92 -25.47
CA LEU A 72 8.35 3.74 -25.95
C LEU A 72 8.13 3.37 -27.44
N GLY A 73 7.74 4.34 -28.28
CA GLY A 73 7.40 4.10 -29.69
C GLY A 73 6.13 3.28 -29.91
N THR A 74 5.27 3.18 -28.89
CA THR A 74 3.98 2.48 -28.98
C THR A 74 2.87 3.37 -29.55
N ALA A 75 1.72 2.77 -29.88
CA ALA A 75 0.51 3.48 -30.27
C ALA A 75 -0.73 2.66 -29.89
N ARG A 76 -1.88 3.34 -29.74
CA ARG A 76 -3.17 2.69 -29.48
C ARG A 76 -3.48 1.65 -30.54
N ASN A 77 -3.76 0.44 -30.08
CA ASN A 77 -4.25 -0.66 -30.88
C ASN A 77 -5.29 -1.44 -30.06
N THR A 78 -6.11 -2.24 -30.75
CA THR A 78 -7.13 -3.12 -30.15
C THR A 78 -6.72 -4.60 -30.23
N GLU A 79 -5.48 -4.89 -30.62
CA GLU A 79 -4.94 -6.23 -30.92
C GLU A 79 -4.20 -6.85 -29.72
N GLY A 80 -4.42 -6.31 -28.54
CA GLY A 80 -3.84 -6.78 -27.27
C GLY A 80 -2.34 -6.55 -27.08
N ARG A 81 -1.65 -5.87 -28.00
CA ARG A 81 -0.27 -5.39 -27.77
C ARG A 81 -0.32 -4.24 -26.76
N PRO A 82 0.40 -4.31 -25.61
CA PRO A 82 0.41 -3.21 -24.66
C PRO A 82 0.97 -1.92 -25.26
N TRP A 83 0.42 -0.78 -24.88
CA TRP A 83 0.85 0.54 -25.33
C TRP A 83 0.78 1.56 -24.19
N TYR A 84 1.60 2.60 -24.28
CA TYR A 84 1.82 3.56 -23.19
C TYR A 84 1.48 4.98 -23.59
N PHE A 85 0.91 5.74 -22.66
CA PHE A 85 0.67 7.17 -22.80
C PHE A 85 1.15 7.91 -21.55
N SER A 86 1.94 8.97 -21.74
CA SER A 86 2.42 9.83 -20.66
C SER A 86 1.76 11.21 -20.72
N ILE A 87 1.55 11.79 -19.53
CA ILE A 87 1.14 13.18 -19.33
C ILE A 87 2.16 13.81 -18.36
N ALA A 88 2.82 14.89 -18.74
CA ALA A 88 3.71 15.65 -17.87
C ALA A 88 2.89 16.33 -16.76
N VAL A 89 3.22 16.05 -15.51
CA VAL A 89 2.49 16.57 -14.33
C VAL A 89 3.43 16.84 -13.16
N ASP A 90 3.03 17.78 -12.32
CA ASP A 90 3.65 17.98 -11.01
C ASP A 90 3.45 16.77 -10.09
N GLU A 91 4.42 16.53 -9.22
CA GLU A 91 4.34 15.59 -8.10
C GLU A 91 3.05 15.78 -7.27
N GLY A 92 2.46 14.66 -6.84
CA GLY A 92 1.26 14.60 -6.03
C GLY A 92 0.31 13.47 -6.44
N ASN A 93 -0.92 13.53 -5.94
CA ASN A 93 -1.98 12.60 -6.28
C ASN A 93 -2.84 13.16 -7.42
N TRP A 94 -3.08 12.34 -8.44
CA TRP A 94 -3.87 12.67 -9.61
C TRP A 94 -5.00 11.65 -9.75
N LEU A 95 -6.24 12.12 -9.71
CA LEU A 95 -7.40 11.32 -10.06
C LEU A 95 -7.43 11.19 -11.58
N VAL A 96 -7.40 9.95 -12.06
CA VAL A 96 -7.46 9.59 -13.47
C VAL A 96 -8.84 9.01 -13.74
N GLU A 97 -9.48 9.46 -14.81
CA GLU A 97 -10.67 8.83 -15.38
C GLU A 97 -10.33 8.31 -16.79
N VAL A 98 -10.66 7.05 -17.06
CA VAL A 98 -10.50 6.43 -18.38
C VAL A 98 -11.87 6.14 -18.97
N THR A 99 -12.11 6.59 -20.20
CA THR A 99 -13.28 6.17 -20.98
C THR A 99 -12.92 4.96 -21.81
N LEU A 100 -13.62 3.85 -21.55
CA LEU A 100 -13.40 2.53 -22.12
C LEU A 100 -14.62 2.07 -22.93
N GLY A 101 -14.40 1.14 -23.86
CA GLY A 101 -15.43 0.61 -24.76
C GLY A 101 -15.35 1.19 -26.17
N GLY A 102 -16.23 0.72 -27.07
CA GLY A 102 -16.15 1.03 -28.50
C GLY A 102 -17.12 0.19 -29.34
N ALA A 103 -16.98 0.23 -30.67
CA ALA A 103 -17.90 -0.45 -31.60
C ALA A 103 -17.83 -2.00 -31.55
N ALA A 104 -16.73 -2.56 -31.03
CA ALA A 104 -16.56 -3.98 -30.77
C ALA A 104 -16.52 -4.24 -29.25
N ALA A 105 -16.70 -5.49 -28.84
CA ALA A 105 -16.49 -5.88 -27.46
C ALA A 105 -15.04 -5.57 -27.02
N GLY A 106 -14.89 -5.15 -25.77
CA GLY A 106 -13.60 -4.77 -25.18
C GLY A 106 -13.27 -5.59 -23.94
N ASP A 107 -11.98 -5.73 -23.67
CA ASP A 107 -11.43 -6.32 -22.45
C ASP A 107 -10.10 -5.61 -22.16
N THR A 108 -10.14 -4.65 -21.24
CA THR A 108 -9.06 -3.68 -21.02
C THR A 108 -8.51 -3.74 -19.60
N THR A 109 -7.20 -3.91 -19.48
CA THR A 109 -6.41 -3.75 -18.25
C THR A 109 -5.65 -2.45 -18.33
N VAL A 110 -5.57 -1.71 -17.22
CA VAL A 110 -4.83 -0.45 -17.10
C VAL A 110 -3.86 -0.53 -15.93
N LYS A 111 -2.59 -0.21 -16.18
CA LYS A 111 -1.55 -0.06 -15.16
C LYS A 111 -1.01 1.37 -15.14
N ALA A 112 -0.39 1.78 -14.04
CA ALA A 112 0.28 3.08 -13.91
C ALA A 112 1.76 2.95 -13.55
N GLU A 113 2.57 3.89 -14.05
CA GLU A 113 4.03 3.97 -13.89
C GLU A 113 4.74 2.63 -14.18
N SER A 114 5.62 2.16 -13.29
CA SER A 114 6.22 0.82 -13.39
C SER A 114 5.23 -0.28 -13.02
N ARG A 115 4.23 -0.50 -13.89
CA ARG A 115 3.32 -1.66 -13.91
C ARG A 115 2.39 -1.83 -12.69
N ARG A 116 2.06 -0.76 -11.95
CA ARG A 116 1.06 -0.83 -10.85
C ARG A 116 -0.33 -1.13 -11.38
N LEU A 117 -0.99 -2.19 -10.90
CA LEU A 117 -2.31 -2.58 -11.42
C LEU A 117 -3.41 -1.64 -10.89
N MET A 118 -4.06 -0.91 -11.80
CA MET A 118 -5.12 0.05 -11.45
C MET A 118 -6.50 -0.47 -11.83
N LEU A 119 -6.66 -1.00 -13.04
CA LEU A 119 -7.89 -1.62 -13.54
C LEU A 119 -7.58 -2.97 -14.18
N GLU A 120 -8.40 -3.97 -13.89
CA GLU A 120 -8.22 -5.37 -14.30
C GLU A 120 -9.40 -5.80 -15.18
N SER A 121 -9.11 -6.39 -16.35
CA SER A 121 -10.08 -6.99 -17.28
C SER A 121 -11.44 -6.28 -17.33
N VAL A 122 -11.44 -4.95 -17.55
CA VAL A 122 -12.66 -4.17 -17.69
C VAL A 122 -13.29 -4.52 -19.04
N LYS A 123 -14.32 -5.37 -18.98
CA LYS A 123 -15.06 -5.82 -20.15
C LYS A 123 -16.15 -4.81 -20.53
N THR A 124 -16.40 -4.68 -21.84
CA THR A 124 -17.47 -3.85 -22.41
C THR A 124 -18.14 -4.58 -23.56
N ALA A 125 -19.46 -4.49 -23.67
CA ALA A 125 -20.21 -4.99 -24.82
C ALA A 125 -19.98 -4.12 -26.08
N PRO A 126 -20.28 -4.63 -27.30
CA PRO A 126 -20.23 -3.83 -28.51
C PRO A 126 -21.18 -2.62 -28.43
N GLY A 127 -20.64 -1.42 -28.62
CA GLY A 127 -21.38 -0.15 -28.50
C GLY A 127 -21.52 0.37 -27.06
N GLU A 128 -21.09 -0.38 -26.04
CA GLU A 128 -21.04 0.11 -24.66
C GLU A 128 -19.85 1.06 -24.49
N GLN A 129 -20.04 2.11 -23.69
CA GLN A 129 -18.95 2.91 -23.13
C GLN A 129 -19.09 2.99 -21.61
N VAL A 130 -17.98 2.78 -20.90
CA VAL A 130 -17.91 2.87 -19.44
C VAL A 130 -16.79 3.81 -19.03
N ARG A 131 -17.02 4.58 -17.96
CA ARG A 131 -15.95 5.33 -17.28
C ARG A 131 -15.47 4.54 -16.07
N ARG A 132 -14.17 4.60 -15.81
CA ARG A 132 -13.51 4.01 -14.62
C ARG A 132 -12.52 5.03 -14.07
N GLN A 133 -12.42 5.11 -12.75
CA GLN A 133 -11.57 6.06 -12.05
C GLN A 133 -10.59 5.33 -11.13
N PHE A 134 -9.40 5.90 -10.96
CA PHE A 134 -8.37 5.47 -10.01
C PHE A 134 -7.44 6.65 -9.70
N ILE A 135 -6.68 6.59 -8.60
CA ILE A 135 -5.75 7.66 -8.22
C ILE A 135 -4.30 7.20 -8.40
N VAL A 136 -3.53 7.95 -9.17
CA VAL A 136 -2.09 7.74 -9.36
C VAL A 136 -1.33 8.74 -8.49
N ASN A 137 -0.46 8.23 -7.62
CA ASN A 137 0.58 9.05 -7.00
C ASN A 137 1.77 9.15 -7.97
N VAL A 138 2.09 10.36 -8.42
CA VAL A 138 3.27 10.69 -9.23
C VAL A 138 4.31 11.35 -8.33
N ARG A 139 5.59 10.97 -8.50
CA ARG A 139 6.69 11.48 -7.67
C ARG A 139 8.00 11.57 -8.44
N ASN A 140 8.81 12.57 -8.07
CA ASN A 140 10.19 12.74 -8.50
C ASN A 140 11.17 12.38 -7.37
N ALA A 141 12.46 12.35 -7.66
CA ALA A 141 13.49 12.06 -6.65
C ALA A 141 13.72 13.21 -5.64
N SER A 142 13.26 14.43 -5.87
CA SER A 142 13.63 15.62 -5.08
C SER A 142 13.14 15.54 -3.63
N VAL A 143 14.01 15.90 -2.68
CA VAL A 143 13.74 15.99 -1.24
C VAL A 143 13.99 17.45 -0.82
N PRO A 144 13.19 18.04 0.10
CA PRO A 144 13.49 19.36 0.64
C PRO A 144 14.95 19.46 1.10
N ALA A 145 15.65 20.51 0.65
CA ALA A 145 17.07 20.66 0.93
C ALA A 145 17.31 20.80 2.45
N PRO A 146 18.39 20.21 3.00
CA PRO A 146 18.73 20.38 4.41
C PRO A 146 19.07 21.85 4.71
N GLU A 147 18.81 22.25 5.96
CA GLU A 147 19.17 23.57 6.47
C GLU A 147 20.67 23.88 6.31
N LYS A 148 21.01 25.17 6.32
CA LYS A 148 22.40 25.59 6.07
C LYS A 148 23.37 24.96 7.09
N ASN A 149 24.35 24.22 6.57
CA ASN A 149 25.34 23.40 7.30
C ASN A 149 24.81 22.09 7.94
N ALA A 150 23.54 21.75 7.78
CA ALA A 150 23.02 20.46 8.23
C ALA A 150 23.43 19.31 7.26
N PRO A 151 23.78 18.12 7.77
CA PRO A 151 24.11 16.97 6.92
C PRO A 151 22.85 16.40 6.27
N GLY A 152 22.96 16.00 4.99
CA GLY A 152 21.86 15.40 4.24
C GLY A 152 22.07 15.52 2.73
N GLY A 153 20.98 15.47 1.98
CA GLY A 153 20.94 15.68 0.53
C GLY A 153 19.54 16.05 0.07
N SER A 154 19.42 16.61 -1.13
CA SER A 154 18.17 17.14 -1.69
C SER A 154 17.51 16.20 -2.73
N ALA A 155 17.91 14.92 -2.79
CA ALA A 155 17.32 13.93 -3.68
C ALA A 155 17.48 12.50 -3.14
N VAL A 156 16.53 11.62 -3.46
CA VAL A 156 16.61 10.17 -3.27
C VAL A 156 17.77 9.61 -4.10
N VAL A 157 18.56 8.71 -3.51
CA VAL A 157 19.68 8.03 -4.18
C VAL A 157 19.14 6.89 -5.04
N LEU A 158 18.82 7.20 -6.31
CA LEU A 158 18.33 6.24 -7.29
C LEU A 158 19.43 5.30 -7.79
N ASN A 159 19.14 4.01 -7.84
CA ASN A 159 20.06 3.01 -8.37
C ASN A 159 19.93 2.81 -9.90
N ASP A 160 20.87 2.07 -10.48
CA ASP A 160 20.96 1.76 -11.93
C ASP A 160 19.69 1.15 -12.53
N ARG A 161 18.85 0.47 -11.74
CA ARG A 161 17.58 -0.11 -12.19
C ARG A 161 16.42 0.89 -12.22
N GLU A 162 16.49 1.92 -11.38
CA GLU A 162 15.48 2.99 -11.26
C GLU A 162 15.67 4.10 -12.28
N GLN A 163 16.89 4.27 -12.80
CA GLN A 163 17.20 5.31 -13.79
C GLN A 163 16.39 5.11 -15.08
N GLY A 164 15.73 6.19 -15.53
CA GLY A 164 14.82 6.15 -16.67
C GLY A 164 13.63 5.21 -16.49
N SER A 165 13.18 4.95 -15.25
CA SER A 165 11.88 4.34 -14.96
C SER A 165 10.80 5.43 -14.82
N PHE A 166 9.55 5.07 -15.08
CA PHE A 166 8.37 5.94 -14.89
C PHE A 166 8.04 6.20 -13.40
N THR A 167 8.87 5.71 -12.47
CA THR A 167 8.60 5.73 -11.02
C THR A 167 9.17 6.97 -10.32
N TRP A 168 10.09 7.69 -10.98
CA TRP A 168 10.87 8.78 -10.37
C TRP A 168 11.10 9.98 -11.30
N ASP A 169 10.19 10.23 -12.24
CA ASP A 169 10.25 11.36 -13.18
C ASP A 169 9.18 12.45 -12.88
N THR A 170 8.70 13.16 -13.90
CA THR A 170 7.67 14.21 -13.79
C THR A 170 6.50 13.94 -14.72
N LYS A 171 6.10 12.67 -14.86
CA LYS A 171 4.99 12.23 -15.71
C LYS A 171 4.06 11.30 -14.94
N LEU A 172 2.80 11.31 -15.37
CA LEU A 172 1.83 10.26 -15.11
C LEU A 172 1.84 9.34 -16.34
N THR A 173 2.30 8.11 -16.19
CA THR A 173 2.41 7.13 -17.26
C THR A 173 1.35 6.05 -17.09
N LEU A 174 0.57 5.79 -18.14
CA LEU A 174 -0.42 4.72 -18.18
C LEU A 174 -0.01 3.66 -19.19
N GLU A 175 -0.11 2.39 -18.81
CA GLU A 175 -0.02 1.22 -19.69
C GLU A 175 -1.43 0.68 -19.94
N PHE A 176 -1.80 0.54 -21.21
CA PHE A 176 -3.06 -0.07 -21.64
C PHE A 176 -2.79 -1.41 -22.32
N GLY A 177 -3.53 -2.43 -21.92
CA GLY A 177 -3.44 -3.78 -22.48
C GLY A 177 -4.71 -4.59 -22.22
N GLY A 178 -4.64 -5.90 -22.39
CA GLY A 178 -5.81 -6.80 -22.34
C GLY A 178 -5.94 -7.62 -23.62
N PRO A 179 -6.88 -8.58 -23.70
CA PRO A 179 -7.18 -9.30 -24.94
C PRO A 179 -7.69 -8.40 -26.06
N ALA A 180 -8.45 -7.35 -25.72
CA ALA A 180 -9.05 -6.41 -26.67
C ALA A 180 -9.19 -5.01 -26.04
N PRO A 181 -8.08 -4.27 -25.82
CA PRO A 181 -8.12 -2.95 -25.20
C PRO A 181 -8.94 -1.97 -26.04
N GLN A 182 -10.00 -1.42 -25.46
CA GLN A 182 -10.86 -0.41 -26.07
C GLN A 182 -10.82 0.86 -25.23
N VAL A 183 -9.94 1.79 -25.60
CA VAL A 183 -9.72 3.07 -24.89
C VAL A 183 -10.07 4.22 -25.84
N HIS A 184 -10.80 5.22 -25.33
CA HIS A 184 -11.13 6.45 -26.06
C HIS A 184 -10.40 7.68 -25.52
N SER A 185 -10.49 7.95 -24.22
CA SER A 185 -9.91 9.14 -23.60
C SER A 185 -9.42 8.89 -22.18
N VAL A 186 -8.48 9.72 -21.75
CA VAL A 186 -8.03 9.86 -20.36
C VAL A 186 -8.28 11.29 -19.92
N SER A 187 -8.98 11.47 -18.80
CA SER A 187 -9.05 12.74 -18.08
C SER A 187 -8.21 12.66 -16.82
N VAL A 188 -7.49 13.73 -16.46
CA VAL A 188 -6.76 13.83 -15.20
C VAL A 188 -7.10 15.11 -14.45
N ALA A 189 -7.18 15.03 -13.13
CA ALA A 189 -7.29 16.17 -12.23
C ALA A 189 -6.39 15.96 -11.00
N LYS A 190 -5.69 17.00 -10.54
CA LYS A 190 -4.93 16.94 -9.29
C LYS A 190 -5.91 16.90 -8.11
N VAL A 191 -5.62 16.10 -7.09
CA VAL A 191 -6.54 15.88 -5.95
C VAL A 191 -5.82 15.84 -4.60
N HIS A 192 -6.46 16.41 -3.58
CA HIS A 192 -6.05 16.20 -2.19
C HIS A 192 -6.85 15.06 -1.56
N THR A 193 -6.15 13.95 -1.29
CA THR A 193 -6.73 12.68 -0.82
C THR A 193 -5.77 11.99 0.16
N PRO A 194 -6.25 11.14 1.09
CA PRO A 194 -5.38 10.27 1.86
C PRO A 194 -4.50 9.38 0.97
N THR A 195 -3.32 9.04 1.45
CA THR A 195 -2.33 8.21 0.75
C THR A 195 -1.92 7.03 1.63
N ILE A 196 -1.82 5.83 1.04
CA ILE A 196 -1.09 4.70 1.60
C ILE A 196 0.33 4.74 1.05
N PHE A 197 1.31 5.01 1.90
CA PHE A 197 2.73 4.90 1.56
C PHE A 197 3.23 3.49 1.86
N LEU A 198 3.87 2.82 0.89
CA LEU A 198 4.48 1.50 1.09
C LEU A 198 6.02 1.64 1.17
N LEU A 199 6.61 1.12 2.25
CA LEU A 199 8.03 1.17 2.55
C LEU A 199 8.52 -0.28 2.74
N GLY A 200 9.49 -0.73 1.94
CA GLY A 200 9.96 -2.11 1.99
C GLY A 200 10.96 -2.49 0.90
N ASP A 201 11.04 -3.80 0.67
CA ASP A 201 12.05 -4.47 -0.17
C ASP A 201 11.52 -4.89 -1.58
N SER A 202 12.22 -5.81 -2.25
CA SER A 202 11.86 -6.36 -3.57
C SER A 202 10.50 -7.06 -3.63
N THR A 203 9.98 -7.52 -2.50
CA THR A 203 8.64 -8.12 -2.38
C THR A 203 7.52 -7.08 -2.26
N VAL A 204 7.87 -5.78 -2.20
CA VAL A 204 6.94 -4.65 -2.12
C VAL A 204 7.05 -3.69 -3.32
N THR A 205 8.25 -3.43 -3.84
CA THR A 205 8.52 -2.43 -4.90
C THR A 205 7.77 -2.65 -6.22
N ASP A 206 7.52 -1.56 -6.95
CA ASP A 206 7.01 -1.58 -8.33
C ASP A 206 8.07 -2.19 -9.27
N GLN A 207 7.99 -3.49 -9.55
CA GLN A 207 8.97 -4.15 -10.42
C GLN A 207 8.81 -3.62 -11.84
N ARG A 208 9.86 -3.02 -12.42
CA ARG A 208 9.82 -2.44 -13.76
C ARG A 208 9.69 -3.48 -14.89
N TRP A 209 10.21 -4.69 -14.69
CA TRP A 209 10.32 -5.72 -15.74
C TRP A 209 9.59 -7.02 -15.37
N GLU A 210 8.92 -7.62 -16.34
CA GLU A 210 8.46 -9.02 -16.27
C GLU A 210 9.67 -9.99 -16.18
N ASP A 211 9.57 -11.16 -15.55
CA ASP A 211 8.36 -11.75 -14.94
C ASP A 211 8.14 -11.37 -13.47
N GLY A 212 9.01 -10.55 -12.88
CA GLY A 212 8.91 -10.09 -11.49
C GLY A 212 7.69 -9.19 -11.22
N ALA A 213 7.11 -9.33 -10.03
CA ALA A 213 6.07 -8.45 -9.50
C ALA A 213 6.08 -8.47 -7.95
N SER A 214 5.27 -7.63 -7.32
CA SER A 214 5.17 -7.50 -5.86
C SER A 214 3.73 -7.27 -5.40
N TRP A 215 3.45 -7.51 -4.11
CA TRP A 215 2.10 -7.21 -3.59
C TRP A 215 1.81 -5.71 -3.61
N GLY A 216 2.81 -4.85 -3.39
CA GLY A 216 2.63 -3.39 -3.40
C GLY A 216 2.24 -2.85 -4.78
N GLN A 217 2.82 -3.42 -5.83
CA GLN A 217 2.49 -3.13 -7.22
C GLN A 217 1.05 -3.53 -7.59
N MET A 218 0.54 -4.62 -7.01
CA MET A 218 -0.82 -5.13 -7.29
C MET A 218 -1.91 -4.55 -6.37
N LEU A 219 -1.54 -4.02 -5.19
CA LEU A 219 -2.50 -3.66 -4.14
C LEU A 219 -3.52 -2.58 -4.55
N SER A 220 -3.15 -1.66 -5.45
CA SER A 220 -4.00 -0.54 -5.88
C SER A 220 -5.35 -1.00 -6.47
N ARG A 221 -5.39 -2.17 -7.11
CA ARG A 221 -6.59 -2.83 -7.67
C ARG A 221 -7.71 -3.05 -6.65
N PHE A 222 -7.36 -3.24 -5.38
CA PHE A 222 -8.30 -3.58 -4.31
C PHE A 222 -8.84 -2.33 -3.57
N PHE A 223 -8.62 -1.13 -4.09
CA PHE A 223 -9.03 0.14 -3.49
C PHE A 223 -9.89 1.01 -4.41
N LYS A 224 -10.75 1.82 -3.78
CA LYS A 224 -11.60 2.82 -4.41
C LYS A 224 -10.79 4.04 -4.90
N PRO A 225 -11.29 4.80 -5.90
CA PRO A 225 -10.72 6.07 -6.36
C PRO A 225 -10.91 7.23 -5.35
N ALA A 226 -10.69 6.97 -4.06
CA ALA A 226 -10.81 7.92 -2.96
C ALA A 226 -9.59 7.86 -2.01
N ILE A 227 -8.56 7.09 -2.36
CA ILE A 227 -7.28 6.96 -1.67
C ILE A 227 -6.17 6.74 -2.71
N ALA A 228 -4.98 7.27 -2.47
CA ALA A 228 -3.81 7.07 -3.34
C ALA A 228 -2.89 5.95 -2.82
N MET A 229 -2.20 5.26 -3.73
CA MET A 229 -1.11 4.35 -3.39
C MET A 229 0.24 4.97 -3.77
N ALA A 230 1.17 5.08 -2.83
CA ALA A 230 2.52 5.61 -3.03
C ALA A 230 3.56 4.54 -2.65
N ASN A 231 4.01 3.75 -3.62
CA ASN A 231 4.92 2.62 -3.38
C ASN A 231 6.39 3.06 -3.44
N HIS A 232 7.00 3.42 -2.30
CA HIS A 232 8.38 3.93 -2.21
C HIS A 232 9.44 2.84 -1.96
N ALA A 233 9.03 1.58 -1.78
CA ALA A 233 9.91 0.43 -1.63
C ALA A 233 10.91 0.28 -2.80
N GLU A 234 12.02 -0.43 -2.57
CA GLU A 234 12.92 -0.83 -3.67
C GLU A 234 13.67 -2.16 -3.41
N SER A 235 13.99 -2.85 -4.50
CA SER A 235 14.74 -4.11 -4.54
C SER A 235 16.10 -4.02 -3.84
N GLY A 236 16.24 -4.75 -2.74
CA GLY A 236 17.46 -4.83 -1.95
C GLY A 236 17.50 -3.90 -0.73
N GLU A 237 16.48 -3.08 -0.52
CA GLU A 237 16.42 -2.15 0.61
C GLU A 237 16.30 -2.85 1.99
N THR A 238 16.77 -2.13 3.01
CA THR A 238 16.75 -2.43 4.45
C THR A 238 16.26 -1.19 5.20
N LEU A 239 15.88 -1.32 6.47
CA LEU A 239 15.53 -0.18 7.34
C LEU A 239 16.64 0.90 7.37
N LYS A 240 17.92 0.50 7.28
CA LYS A 240 19.06 1.43 7.26
C LYS A 240 19.26 2.07 5.89
N SER A 241 19.34 1.28 4.81
CA SER A 241 19.61 1.81 3.47
C SER A 241 18.50 2.72 2.96
N PHE A 242 17.25 2.46 3.37
CA PHE A 242 16.09 3.28 3.02
C PHE A 242 16.13 4.67 3.69
N VAL A 243 16.86 4.82 4.81
CA VAL A 243 17.20 6.15 5.37
C VAL A 243 18.39 6.76 4.64
N THR A 244 19.50 6.04 4.45
CA THR A 244 20.72 6.62 3.84
C THR A 244 20.56 6.97 2.37
N GLY A 245 19.67 6.28 1.65
CA GLY A 245 19.24 6.61 0.29
C GLY A 245 18.17 7.71 0.22
N LEU A 246 17.83 8.32 1.36
CA LEU A 246 16.85 9.42 1.51
C LEU A 246 15.41 9.10 1.09
N ARG A 247 15.06 7.82 0.85
CA ARG A 247 13.68 7.38 0.58
C ARG A 247 12.76 7.68 1.76
N PHE A 248 13.23 7.48 2.99
CA PHE A 248 12.42 7.84 4.17
C PHE A 248 12.24 9.36 4.28
N ALA A 249 13.28 10.16 4.03
CA ALA A 249 13.18 11.61 4.00
C ALA A 249 12.18 12.10 2.94
N LYS A 250 12.15 11.47 1.75
CA LYS A 250 11.14 11.72 0.72
C LYS A 250 9.72 11.46 1.23
N VAL A 251 9.45 10.27 1.77
CA VAL A 251 8.13 9.92 2.36
C VAL A 251 7.75 10.93 3.45
N LEU A 252 8.63 11.18 4.42
CA LEU A 252 8.39 12.09 5.55
C LEU A 252 8.15 13.55 5.13
N SER A 253 8.56 13.95 3.92
CA SER A 253 8.25 15.26 3.34
C SER A 253 6.89 15.35 2.65
N GLN A 254 6.21 14.22 2.46
CA GLN A 254 4.92 14.08 1.77
C GLN A 254 3.77 13.60 2.68
N LEU A 255 4.08 13.09 3.89
CA LEU A 255 3.09 12.67 4.88
C LEU A 255 2.24 13.84 5.39
N LYS A 256 0.95 13.59 5.56
CA LYS A 256 -0.02 14.48 6.23
C LYS A 256 -0.93 13.67 7.16
N GLU A 257 -1.71 14.37 7.99
CA GLU A 257 -2.75 13.74 8.81
C GLU A 257 -3.74 12.95 7.93
N GLY A 258 -4.11 11.76 8.39
CA GLY A 258 -5.02 10.86 7.67
C GLY A 258 -4.35 9.91 6.67
N ASP A 259 -3.06 10.04 6.41
CA ASP A 259 -2.30 9.06 5.62
C ASP A 259 -2.00 7.78 6.42
N TRP A 260 -1.71 6.70 5.69
CA TRP A 260 -1.22 5.43 6.25
C TRP A 260 0.18 5.10 5.73
N VAL A 261 1.00 4.46 6.55
CA VAL A 261 2.37 4.07 6.17
C VAL A 261 2.59 2.60 6.50
N PHE A 262 2.64 1.76 5.47
CA PHE A 262 2.85 0.31 5.57
C PHE A 262 4.35 0.01 5.49
N LEU A 263 4.88 -0.59 6.56
CA LEU A 263 6.31 -0.86 6.72
C LEU A 263 6.58 -2.37 6.70
N GLN A 264 7.31 -2.84 5.68
CA GLN A 264 7.65 -4.26 5.50
C GLN A 264 9.13 -4.47 5.15
N PHE A 265 9.94 -4.74 6.16
CA PHE A 265 11.36 -5.08 6.04
C PHE A 265 11.68 -6.42 6.72
N GLY A 266 12.90 -6.92 6.54
CA GLY A 266 13.37 -8.19 7.11
C GLY A 266 14.15 -9.08 6.13
N HIS A 267 13.80 -9.10 4.84
CA HIS A 267 14.48 -9.97 3.85
C HIS A 267 15.98 -9.70 3.75
N ASN A 268 16.35 -8.42 3.76
CA ASN A 268 17.72 -7.94 3.58
C ASN A 268 18.39 -7.63 4.93
N ASP A 269 17.61 -7.11 5.88
CA ASP A 269 18.03 -6.68 7.21
C ASP A 269 18.74 -7.80 7.99
N GLN A 270 18.35 -9.05 7.75
CA GLN A 270 18.94 -10.26 8.34
C GLN A 270 20.34 -10.63 7.83
N LYS A 271 20.84 -10.02 6.75
CA LYS A 271 22.08 -10.43 6.07
C LYS A 271 23.33 -9.95 6.82
N LYS A 272 23.85 -10.80 7.71
CA LYS A 272 25.10 -10.57 8.46
C LYS A 272 26.32 -10.27 7.58
N ASN A 273 26.32 -10.71 6.32
CA ASN A 273 27.35 -10.42 5.32
C ASN A 273 27.18 -9.04 4.64
N TRP A 274 26.14 -8.27 4.96
CA TRP A 274 25.96 -6.87 4.57
C TRP A 274 26.15 -5.96 5.80
N PRO A 275 27.37 -5.88 6.40
CA PRO A 275 27.57 -5.38 7.77
C PRO A 275 27.17 -3.91 7.99
N GLN A 276 27.16 -3.09 6.93
CA GLN A 276 26.68 -1.70 7.01
C GLN A 276 25.16 -1.64 7.29
N THR A 277 24.37 -2.45 6.58
CA THR A 277 22.91 -2.43 6.57
C THR A 277 22.24 -3.51 7.43
N TYR A 278 22.99 -4.52 7.87
CA TYR A 278 22.55 -5.54 8.83
C TYR A 278 22.00 -4.92 10.12
N VAL A 279 20.88 -5.46 10.61
CA VAL A 279 20.33 -5.17 11.94
C VAL A 279 19.82 -6.47 12.58
N GLU A 280 20.22 -6.72 13.82
CA GLU A 280 19.89 -7.93 14.58
C GLU A 280 18.43 -7.89 15.09
N ALA A 281 17.70 -8.99 14.91
CA ALA A 281 16.25 -9.12 15.15
C ALA A 281 15.78 -8.73 16.56
N GLY A 282 16.43 -9.25 17.61
CA GLY A 282 16.03 -9.05 19.00
C GLY A 282 16.27 -7.63 19.52
N THR A 283 17.26 -6.94 18.95
CA THR A 283 17.77 -5.64 19.42
C THR A 283 17.59 -4.52 18.38
N THR A 284 18.55 -4.35 17.47
CA THR A 284 18.66 -3.18 16.59
C THR A 284 17.55 -3.12 15.54
N TYR A 285 17.06 -4.25 15.03
CA TYR A 285 15.92 -4.29 14.11
C TYR A 285 14.66 -3.70 14.76
N ARG A 286 14.35 -4.12 16.00
CA ARG A 286 13.22 -3.56 16.78
C ARG A 286 13.42 -2.08 17.12
N ALA A 287 14.65 -1.65 17.39
CA ALA A 287 14.96 -0.23 17.60
C ALA A 287 14.70 0.60 16.32
N TRP A 288 15.12 0.11 15.15
CA TRP A 288 14.86 0.77 13.87
C TRP A 288 13.36 0.80 13.52
N LEU A 289 12.62 -0.29 13.74
CA LEU A 289 11.16 -0.27 13.59
C LEU A 289 10.52 0.85 14.43
N ARG A 290 10.85 0.94 15.73
CA ARG A 290 10.32 2.01 16.61
C ARG A 290 10.70 3.41 16.14
N ALA A 291 11.92 3.62 15.64
CA ALA A 291 12.33 4.90 15.08
C ALA A 291 11.48 5.31 13.87
N TYR A 292 11.21 4.39 12.94
CA TYR A 292 10.28 4.63 11.84
C TYR A 292 8.86 4.95 12.33
N LEU A 293 8.34 4.16 13.27
CA LEU A 293 7.00 4.37 13.84
C LEU A 293 6.85 5.74 14.52
N ALA A 294 7.87 6.18 15.26
CA ALA A 294 7.90 7.51 15.89
C ALA A 294 7.94 8.64 14.85
N GLU A 295 8.81 8.55 13.84
CA GLU A 295 8.90 9.56 12.77
C GLU A 295 7.60 9.66 11.96
N ILE A 296 6.93 8.54 11.67
CA ILE A 296 5.63 8.50 10.98
C ILE A 296 4.55 9.19 11.82
N ARG A 297 4.44 8.83 13.10
CA ARG A 297 3.49 9.45 14.06
C ARG A 297 3.70 10.96 14.19
N LEU A 298 4.95 11.42 14.14
CA LEU A 298 5.30 12.85 14.23
C LEU A 298 4.77 13.69 13.04
N ARG A 299 4.37 13.07 11.92
CA ARG A 299 3.68 13.76 10.79
C ARG A 299 2.15 13.55 10.80
N GLY A 300 1.60 12.97 11.86
CA GLY A 300 0.15 12.70 11.98
C GLY A 300 -0.35 11.51 11.14
N ALA A 301 0.54 10.76 10.48
CA ALA A 301 0.18 9.60 9.69
C ALA A 301 0.07 8.33 10.57
N THR A 302 -0.74 7.37 10.14
CA THR A 302 -0.99 6.11 10.84
C THR A 302 -0.04 5.01 10.36
N PRO A 303 0.94 4.56 11.16
CA PRO A 303 1.79 3.45 10.77
C PRO A 303 1.03 2.12 10.80
N VAL A 304 1.44 1.19 9.93
CA VAL A 304 1.01 -0.20 9.88
C VAL A 304 2.24 -1.07 9.67
N LEU A 305 2.43 -2.08 10.52
CA LEU A 305 3.51 -3.06 10.36
C LEU A 305 3.02 -4.23 9.49
N VAL A 306 3.89 -4.73 8.63
CA VAL A 306 3.65 -5.92 7.80
C VAL A 306 4.82 -6.88 7.97
N THR A 307 4.55 -8.15 8.27
CA THR A 307 5.59 -9.19 8.31
C THR A 307 6.02 -9.55 6.88
N SER A 308 7.32 -9.69 6.59
CA SER A 308 7.78 -10.13 5.26
C SER A 308 7.14 -11.47 4.85
N PRO A 309 6.70 -11.65 3.59
CA PRO A 309 6.20 -12.93 3.12
C PRO A 309 7.29 -14.02 3.22
N GLN A 310 6.86 -15.27 3.41
CA GLN A 310 7.74 -16.42 3.43
C GLN A 310 8.47 -16.61 2.09
N ARG A 311 9.59 -17.34 2.15
CA ARG A 311 10.22 -17.94 0.97
C ARG A 311 9.62 -19.32 0.70
N ARG A 312 9.57 -19.74 -0.56
CA ARG A 312 9.06 -21.04 -1.03
C ARG A 312 10.00 -22.21 -0.73
N ASN A 313 10.36 -22.37 0.55
CA ASN A 313 11.31 -23.37 1.03
C ASN A 313 10.59 -24.44 1.85
N PHE A 314 10.18 -25.53 1.21
CA PHE A 314 9.47 -26.63 1.87
C PHE A 314 10.40 -27.58 2.65
N THR A 315 9.87 -28.23 3.69
CA THR A 315 10.39 -29.49 4.23
C THR A 315 9.98 -30.66 3.31
N PRO A 316 10.56 -31.87 3.48
CA PRO A 316 10.11 -33.05 2.75
C PRO A 316 8.61 -33.35 2.94
N ASP A 317 8.04 -32.95 4.08
CA ASP A 317 6.64 -33.15 4.46
C ASP A 317 5.67 -32.11 3.87
N GLY A 318 6.16 -31.20 3.02
CA GLY A 318 5.33 -30.18 2.36
C GLY A 318 5.02 -28.93 3.20
N ILE A 319 5.71 -28.71 4.32
CA ILE A 319 5.52 -27.55 5.22
C ILE A 319 6.56 -26.45 4.92
N ILE A 320 6.19 -25.17 4.99
CA ILE A 320 7.11 -24.04 4.74
C ILE A 320 8.04 -23.81 5.93
N ARG A 321 9.32 -24.08 5.71
CA ARG A 321 10.41 -23.80 6.65
C ARG A 321 10.61 -22.29 6.78
N ASN A 322 10.48 -21.76 7.99
CA ASN A 322 10.87 -20.38 8.30
C ASN A 322 12.33 -20.12 7.89
N THR A 323 12.56 -19.17 6.99
CA THR A 323 13.91 -18.72 6.58
C THR A 323 14.20 -17.26 6.92
N HIS A 324 13.36 -16.67 7.77
CA HIS A 324 13.45 -15.31 8.28
C HIS A 324 13.72 -15.28 9.79
N GLY A 325 14.06 -16.42 10.40
CA GLY A 325 14.40 -16.52 11.83
C GLY A 325 13.39 -15.81 12.73
N ASP A 326 13.90 -14.97 13.62
CA ASP A 326 13.10 -14.24 14.62
C ASP A 326 12.49 -12.93 14.08
N TYR A 327 12.79 -12.49 12.86
CA TYR A 327 12.35 -11.19 12.33
C TYR A 327 10.81 -11.06 12.27
N PRO A 328 10.02 -12.08 11.85
CA PRO A 328 8.56 -12.01 11.93
C PRO A 328 8.03 -11.93 13.37
N ALA A 329 8.69 -12.60 14.33
CA ALA A 329 8.34 -12.50 15.75
C ALA A 329 8.68 -11.12 16.32
N ALA A 330 9.80 -10.53 15.89
CA ALA A 330 10.20 -9.17 16.26
C ALA A 330 9.23 -8.09 15.74
N VAL A 331 8.71 -8.24 14.51
CA VAL A 331 7.65 -7.36 13.98
C VAL A 331 6.37 -7.49 14.80
N ARG A 332 5.91 -8.71 15.09
CA ARG A 332 4.72 -8.97 15.94
C ARG A 332 4.88 -8.38 17.34
N ALA A 333 6.05 -8.54 17.95
CA ALA A 333 6.36 -7.99 19.27
C ALA A 333 6.29 -6.45 19.27
N VAL A 334 6.93 -5.79 18.30
CA VAL A 334 6.87 -4.32 18.19
C VAL A 334 5.45 -3.84 17.89
N ALA A 335 4.67 -4.55 17.06
CA ALA A 335 3.26 -4.19 16.82
C ALA A 335 2.42 -4.21 18.11
N ALA A 336 2.59 -5.23 18.95
CA ALA A 336 1.90 -5.33 20.23
C ALA A 336 2.40 -4.29 21.26
N GLU A 337 3.72 -4.12 21.40
CA GLU A 337 4.35 -3.20 22.34
C GLU A 337 4.05 -1.73 22.02
N GLU A 338 4.07 -1.37 20.73
CA GLU A 338 3.79 -0.01 20.25
C GLU A 338 2.29 0.24 20.01
N GLN A 339 1.42 -0.76 20.16
CA GLN A 339 -0.01 -0.69 19.84
C GLN A 339 -0.29 -0.26 18.39
N VAL A 340 0.48 -0.81 17.44
CA VAL A 340 0.41 -0.52 16.00
C VAL A 340 -0.36 -1.63 15.28
N ALA A 341 -1.12 -1.26 14.23
CA ALA A 341 -1.82 -2.23 13.40
C ALA A 341 -0.83 -3.18 12.71
N LEU A 342 -1.18 -4.47 12.66
CA LEU A 342 -0.39 -5.53 12.02
C LEU A 342 -1.16 -6.13 10.86
N VAL A 343 -0.51 -6.31 9.71
CA VAL A 343 -0.96 -7.21 8.63
C VAL A 343 0.03 -8.38 8.55
N ASP A 344 -0.39 -9.57 8.94
CA ASP A 344 0.50 -10.71 9.11
C ASP A 344 0.70 -11.53 7.81
N LEU A 345 1.38 -10.91 6.85
CA LEU A 345 1.65 -11.49 5.53
C LEU A 345 2.61 -12.69 5.59
N GLU A 346 3.46 -12.85 6.62
CA GLU A 346 4.25 -14.07 6.86
C GLU A 346 3.36 -15.28 7.13
N ALA A 347 2.31 -15.12 7.95
CA ALA A 347 1.34 -16.17 8.20
C ALA A 347 0.46 -16.46 6.97
N ALA A 348 -0.02 -15.42 6.28
CA ALA A 348 -0.84 -15.59 5.09
C ALA A 348 -0.06 -16.20 3.91
N SER A 349 1.19 -15.81 3.69
CA SER A 349 2.05 -16.38 2.64
C SER A 349 2.44 -17.83 2.90
N ARG A 350 2.61 -18.25 4.18
CA ARG A 350 2.70 -19.68 4.52
C ARG A 350 1.47 -20.44 4.01
N ALA A 351 0.27 -19.99 4.39
CA ALA A 351 -0.98 -20.64 3.99
C ALA A 351 -1.15 -20.69 2.45
N LEU A 352 -0.77 -19.63 1.74
CA LEU A 352 -0.74 -19.58 0.27
C LEU A 352 0.14 -20.67 -0.34
N TYR A 353 1.40 -20.81 0.10
CA TYR A 353 2.29 -21.79 -0.51
C TYR A 353 1.95 -23.23 -0.10
N GLU A 354 1.49 -23.44 1.14
CA GLU A 354 1.05 -24.76 1.62
C GLU A 354 -0.27 -25.19 0.94
N GLY A 355 -1.19 -24.25 0.69
CA GLY A 355 -2.42 -24.50 -0.09
C GLY A 355 -2.18 -24.79 -1.58
N LEU A 356 -1.12 -24.20 -2.17
CA LEU A 356 -0.64 -24.58 -3.51
C LEU A 356 0.18 -25.89 -3.52
N GLY A 357 0.74 -26.27 -2.38
CA GLY A 357 1.68 -27.39 -2.24
C GLY A 357 2.99 -27.22 -3.02
N PRO A 358 3.94 -28.16 -2.89
CA PRO A 358 5.24 -28.08 -3.54
C PRO A 358 5.19 -28.05 -5.08
N GLU A 359 4.13 -28.60 -5.70
CA GLU A 359 3.99 -28.74 -7.15
C GLU A 359 3.44 -27.49 -7.86
N LYS A 360 2.36 -26.85 -7.35
CA LYS A 360 1.80 -25.64 -7.97
C LYS A 360 2.47 -24.36 -7.48
N SER A 361 3.01 -24.32 -6.27
CA SER A 361 3.64 -23.10 -5.71
C SER A 361 4.78 -22.48 -6.54
N PRO A 362 5.58 -23.20 -7.38
CA PRO A 362 6.51 -22.56 -8.33
C PRO A 362 5.84 -21.56 -9.27
N LEU A 363 4.55 -21.75 -9.60
CA LEU A 363 3.80 -20.89 -10.51
C LEU A 363 3.53 -19.48 -9.94
N ALA A 364 3.78 -19.24 -8.65
CA ALA A 364 3.69 -17.93 -8.01
C ALA A 364 5.01 -17.12 -8.05
N PHE A 365 6.10 -17.66 -8.60
CA PHE A 365 7.45 -17.13 -8.45
C PHE A 365 8.17 -16.87 -9.79
N SER A 366 9.06 -15.88 -9.78
CA SER A 366 9.85 -15.44 -10.94
C SER A 366 10.82 -16.50 -11.47
N ASN A 367 11.27 -16.31 -12.71
CA ASN A 367 12.19 -17.23 -13.43
C ASN A 367 11.65 -18.67 -13.45
N GLY A 368 10.35 -18.82 -13.75
CA GLY A 368 9.66 -20.11 -13.76
C GLY A 368 9.72 -20.85 -12.42
N GLY A 369 9.63 -20.13 -11.31
CA GLY A 369 9.70 -20.68 -9.96
C GLY A 369 11.08 -21.14 -9.48
N LYS A 370 12.16 -20.87 -10.24
CA LYS A 370 13.54 -21.06 -9.77
C LYS A 370 13.92 -20.04 -8.69
N ASP A 371 13.28 -18.87 -8.70
CA ASP A 371 13.30 -17.99 -7.55
C ASP A 371 12.40 -18.55 -6.44
N ALA A 372 12.87 -18.54 -5.20
CA ALA A 372 12.09 -18.94 -4.03
C ALA A 372 11.72 -17.74 -3.12
N THR A 373 12.04 -16.51 -3.54
CA THR A 373 11.85 -15.27 -2.78
C THR A 373 10.98 -14.27 -3.54
N HIS A 374 11.20 -14.08 -4.84
CA HIS A 374 10.50 -13.07 -5.64
C HIS A 374 9.33 -13.64 -6.44
N HIS A 375 8.22 -12.92 -6.42
CA HIS A 375 6.94 -13.33 -7.02
C HIS A 375 6.83 -12.92 -8.48
N ASN A 376 6.03 -13.67 -9.23
CA ASN A 376 5.52 -13.21 -10.51
C ASN A 376 4.14 -12.56 -10.36
N ASN A 377 3.52 -12.13 -11.47
CA ASN A 377 2.22 -11.45 -11.45
C ASN A 377 1.13 -12.20 -10.65
N TYR A 378 1.08 -13.53 -10.73
CA TYR A 378 0.11 -14.35 -9.98
C TYR A 378 0.41 -14.32 -8.48
N GLY A 379 1.63 -14.66 -8.07
CA GLY A 379 2.01 -14.65 -6.64
C GLY A 379 1.89 -13.28 -6.00
N ALA A 380 2.23 -12.23 -6.75
CA ALA A 380 2.07 -10.83 -6.35
C ALA A 380 0.59 -10.47 -6.10
N TYR A 381 -0.32 -10.91 -6.98
CA TYR A 381 -1.76 -10.67 -6.86
C TYR A 381 -2.36 -11.42 -5.66
N GLN A 382 -2.01 -12.71 -5.48
CA GLN A 382 -2.42 -13.51 -4.30
C GLN A 382 -1.96 -12.89 -2.97
N LEU A 383 -0.72 -12.37 -2.91
CA LEU A 383 -0.24 -11.65 -1.71
C LEU A 383 -0.91 -10.29 -1.53
N ALA A 384 -1.29 -9.58 -2.60
CA ALA A 384 -2.04 -8.33 -2.50
C ALA A 384 -3.48 -8.54 -1.99
N GLN A 385 -4.16 -9.61 -2.43
CA GLN A 385 -5.43 -10.04 -1.86
C GLN A 385 -5.28 -10.39 -0.36
N ALA A 386 -4.18 -11.04 0.03
CA ALA A 386 -3.88 -11.32 1.44
C ALA A 386 -3.66 -10.04 2.27
N VAL A 387 -2.95 -9.04 1.74
CA VAL A 387 -2.79 -7.74 2.41
C VAL A 387 -4.12 -7.01 2.53
N ALA A 388 -4.91 -6.92 1.46
CA ALA A 388 -6.23 -6.29 1.47
C ALA A 388 -7.20 -6.99 2.44
N GLN A 389 -7.14 -8.33 2.55
CA GLN A 389 -7.89 -9.09 3.53
C GLN A 389 -7.39 -8.84 4.97
N GLY A 390 -6.08 -8.71 5.18
CA GLY A 390 -5.52 -8.33 6.49
C GLY A 390 -5.96 -6.94 6.95
N ILE A 391 -6.08 -5.98 6.02
CA ILE A 391 -6.65 -4.64 6.25
C ILE A 391 -8.12 -4.75 6.67
N ARG A 392 -8.92 -5.59 6.01
CA ARG A 392 -10.32 -5.85 6.38
C ARG A 392 -10.48 -6.58 7.71
N ALA A 393 -9.55 -7.45 8.08
CA ALA A 393 -9.61 -8.28 9.28
C ALA A 393 -9.10 -7.57 10.56
N THR A 394 -8.22 -6.59 10.43
CA THR A 394 -7.57 -5.91 11.57
C THR A 394 -8.45 -4.77 12.10
N PRO A 395 -9.01 -4.83 13.33
CA PRO A 395 -10.05 -3.88 13.77
C PRO A 395 -9.60 -2.41 13.83
N SER A 396 -8.32 -2.15 14.10
CA SER A 396 -7.74 -0.80 14.09
C SER A 396 -7.62 -0.19 12.68
N LEU A 397 -7.79 -0.99 11.63
CA LEU A 397 -7.78 -0.56 10.23
C LEU A 397 -9.19 -0.39 9.63
N THR A 398 -10.27 -0.47 10.41
CA THR A 398 -11.65 -0.30 9.92
C THR A 398 -11.86 0.98 9.08
N LYS A 399 -11.19 2.10 9.43
CA LYS A 399 -11.21 3.35 8.64
C LYS A 399 -10.59 3.19 7.25
N LEU A 400 -9.52 2.40 7.13
CA LEU A 400 -8.84 2.10 5.87
C LEU A 400 -9.60 1.05 5.06
N ALA A 401 -10.19 0.05 5.73
CA ALA A 401 -11.00 -0.99 5.10
C ALA A 401 -12.23 -0.43 4.36
N ALA A 402 -12.76 0.73 4.77
CA ALA A 402 -13.83 1.42 4.04
C ALA A 402 -13.43 1.86 2.62
N PHE A 403 -12.14 2.07 2.35
CA PHE A 403 -11.60 2.39 1.03
C PHE A 403 -11.35 1.16 0.14
N LEU A 404 -11.52 -0.07 0.65
CA LEU A 404 -11.43 -1.26 -0.20
C LEU A 404 -12.53 -1.23 -1.26
N ALA A 405 -12.21 -1.74 -2.45
CA ALA A 405 -13.11 -1.79 -3.59
C ALA A 405 -14.34 -2.66 -3.29
N ASP A 406 -15.52 -2.21 -3.71
CA ASP A 406 -16.80 -2.89 -3.42
C ASP A 406 -16.93 -4.26 -4.11
N ASP A 407 -16.07 -4.54 -5.10
CA ASP A 407 -15.99 -5.82 -5.80
C ASP A 407 -14.99 -6.82 -5.18
N PHE A 408 -14.26 -6.45 -4.12
CA PHE A 408 -13.29 -7.33 -3.45
C PHE A 408 -13.99 -8.32 -2.49
N PRO A 409 -14.23 -9.59 -2.86
CA PRO A 409 -15.26 -10.41 -2.23
C PRO A 409 -14.83 -11.00 -0.87
N GLY A 410 -13.52 -11.13 -0.68
CA GLY A 410 -12.92 -12.01 0.31
C GLY A 410 -11.52 -12.42 -0.16
N TYR A 411 -10.73 -12.99 0.73
CA TYR A 411 -9.62 -13.85 0.35
C TYR A 411 -9.35 -14.84 1.47
N ASP A 412 -9.04 -16.08 1.11
CA ASP A 412 -8.58 -17.12 2.03
C ASP A 412 -7.25 -17.64 1.48
N PRO A 413 -6.11 -17.30 2.09
CA PRO A 413 -4.81 -17.74 1.58
C PRO A 413 -4.65 -19.26 1.59
N ALA A 414 -5.42 -20.01 2.39
CA ALA A 414 -5.39 -21.48 2.33
C ALA A 414 -6.18 -22.06 1.14
N LYS A 415 -6.90 -21.21 0.37
CA LYS A 415 -7.66 -21.56 -0.84
C LYS A 415 -7.37 -20.55 -1.97
N PRO A 416 -6.12 -20.50 -2.47
CA PRO A 416 -5.71 -19.55 -3.50
C PRO A 416 -6.42 -19.81 -4.84
N ASP A 417 -6.54 -18.76 -5.66
CA ASP A 417 -7.14 -18.83 -7.00
C ASP A 417 -6.28 -19.72 -7.90
N ASP A 418 -6.87 -20.47 -8.85
CA ASP A 418 -6.08 -21.44 -9.61
C ASP A 418 -5.11 -20.75 -10.59
N PRO A 419 -3.78 -21.01 -10.50
CA PRO A 419 -2.79 -20.35 -11.36
C PRO A 419 -2.95 -20.67 -12.87
N THR A 420 -3.74 -21.68 -13.23
CA THR A 420 -4.04 -22.00 -14.63
C THR A 420 -5.18 -21.17 -15.22
N THR A 421 -5.99 -20.51 -14.39
CA THR A 421 -7.07 -19.60 -14.82
C THR A 421 -6.74 -18.12 -14.60
N PHE A 422 -5.79 -17.82 -13.72
CA PHE A 422 -5.28 -16.45 -13.54
C PHE A 422 -4.71 -15.88 -14.85
N THR A 423 -5.17 -14.70 -15.24
CA THR A 423 -4.67 -13.98 -16.41
C THR A 423 -4.48 -12.51 -16.10
N LEU A 424 -3.22 -12.04 -16.23
CA LEU A 424 -2.90 -10.62 -16.24
C LEU A 424 -2.06 -10.32 -17.50
N PRO A 425 -2.43 -9.33 -18.34
CA PRO A 425 -1.66 -8.99 -19.53
C PRO A 425 -0.21 -8.65 -19.20
N ALA A 426 0.72 -9.44 -19.73
CA ALA A 426 2.14 -9.26 -19.49
C ALA A 426 2.65 -7.96 -20.13
N SER A 427 3.46 -7.24 -19.39
CA SER A 427 4.07 -5.96 -19.81
C SER A 427 5.21 -6.22 -20.81
N PRO A 428 5.47 -5.32 -21.77
CA PRO A 428 6.48 -5.53 -22.80
C PRO A 428 7.92 -5.39 -22.29
N GLN A 429 8.18 -4.59 -21.24
CA GLN A 429 9.50 -4.55 -20.60
C GLN A 429 9.75 -5.84 -19.81
N ARG A 430 10.78 -6.61 -20.18
CA ARG A 430 11.20 -7.87 -19.55
C ARG A 430 12.67 -7.86 -19.14
N SER A 431 13.04 -8.69 -18.16
CA SER A 431 14.44 -8.92 -17.77
C SER A 431 14.63 -10.27 -17.09
N ASP A 432 15.62 -11.05 -17.52
CA ASP A 432 16.06 -12.27 -16.83
C ASP A 432 16.90 -11.96 -15.56
N LEU A 433 17.18 -10.69 -15.28
CA LEU A 433 17.93 -10.26 -14.11
C LEU A 433 17.07 -10.33 -12.84
N ARG A 434 17.35 -11.33 -12.00
CA ARG A 434 16.78 -11.49 -10.67
C ARG A 434 16.70 -10.15 -9.90
N PRO A 435 15.57 -9.84 -9.22
CA PRO A 435 15.48 -8.68 -8.34
C PRO A 435 16.58 -8.68 -7.28
N ARG A 436 17.08 -7.49 -6.92
CA ARG A 436 18.03 -7.34 -5.81
C ARG A 436 17.33 -7.69 -4.50
N GLY A 437 18.03 -8.38 -3.61
CA GLY A 437 17.52 -8.67 -2.27
C GLY A 437 17.52 -10.15 -1.85
N ASN A 438 17.92 -11.07 -2.74
CA ASN A 438 18.34 -12.41 -2.30
C ASN A 438 19.80 -12.48 -1.87
#